data_AF-A0A919NL15-F1
#
_entry.id   AF-A0A919NL15-F1
#
_cell.length_a   1.000
_cell.length_b   1.000
_cell.length_c   1.000
_cell.angle_alpha   90.00
_cell.angle_beta   90.00
_cell.angle_gamma   90.00
#
_symmetry.space_group_name_H-M   'P 1'
#
loop_
_entity.id
_entity.type
_entity.pdbx_description
1 polymer ?
#
loop_
_entity_poly.entity_id
_entity_poly.type
_entity_poly.pdbx_seq_one_letter_code
_entity_poly.pdbx_strand_id
1 'polypeptide(L)'
;MAMYKSRIRGSRVNSRRWRIGAVVAVAITVTGVGLGVASAAEGTPTIVCPQVKIGVAVPAQAQADVNSNLQLLDKQIAEANNRLAATKGQGGNNFVQNSILGPLKDKRVSTINRIEIAIGRFANKPNLNAEQLGVCTVSQNGNGNAQPVATTAPAAAVPGANLGILTNSCDTSKLLAHDGFQKGDRCVSTEFGEVASAANDASLLITQSPPVVKVNTPFTLKVSTRNLIRDRFLAAGAGGYYVESSVLQNGIVRGHFHTACRMLSSTKVAPDPAPVPAFFVATEDKQGGKAPDTVTIQVAGLPTSGTAQCASWAGDGSHRIPMMERANQTPAFDAVKLRVVN
;
A
#
# COMPACT_ATOMS: atom_id res chain seq x y z
N MET A 1 -41.20 53.27 -28.30
CA MET A 1 -39.89 53.53 -28.94
C MET A 1 -39.42 52.26 -29.65
N ALA A 2 -39.14 52.42 -30.96
CA ALA A 2 -38.30 51.62 -31.87
C ALA A 2 -38.53 50.10 -32.08
N MET A 3 -38.91 49.77 -33.32
CA MET A 3 -38.63 48.52 -34.04
C MET A 3 -37.12 48.32 -34.26
N TYR A 4 -36.63 47.07 -34.37
CA TYR A 4 -35.91 46.60 -35.58
C TYR A 4 -35.66 45.07 -35.60
N LYS A 5 -35.79 44.47 -36.80
CA LYS A 5 -35.49 43.07 -37.18
C LYS A 5 -33.97 42.85 -37.34
N SER A 6 -33.48 41.60 -37.22
CA SER A 6 -32.55 41.04 -38.22
C SER A 6 -32.32 39.52 -38.12
N ARG A 7 -32.27 38.89 -39.31
CA ARG A 7 -31.83 37.52 -39.67
C ARG A 7 -30.31 37.45 -39.81
N ILE A 8 -29.68 36.30 -39.50
CA ILE A 8 -28.48 35.76 -40.22
C ILE A 8 -28.54 34.21 -40.11
N ARG A 9 -28.91 33.46 -41.17
CA ARG A 9 -28.09 32.80 -42.21
C ARG A 9 -27.05 31.78 -41.69
N GLY A 10 -27.27 30.50 -42.03
CA GLY A 10 -26.29 29.43 -41.85
C GLY A 10 -25.25 29.36 -42.98
N SER A 11 -24.22 28.52 -42.81
CA SER A 11 -23.45 27.89 -43.90
C SER A 11 -22.31 26.97 -43.40
N ARG A 12 -22.34 25.72 -43.91
CA ARG A 12 -21.23 24.85 -44.36
C ARG A 12 -20.33 24.13 -43.35
N VAL A 13 -20.60 22.83 -43.25
CA VAL A 13 -19.64 21.75 -42.95
C VAL A 13 -18.73 21.55 -44.16
N ASN A 14 -17.41 21.51 -43.93
CA ASN A 14 -16.42 21.29 -45.00
C ASN A 14 -15.70 19.95 -44.79
N SER A 15 -16.02 18.98 -45.63
CA SER A 15 -15.35 17.68 -45.75
C SER A 15 -14.09 17.81 -46.62
N ARG A 16 -12.94 17.32 -46.16
CA ARG A 16 -11.81 17.03 -47.06
C ARG A 16 -11.32 15.59 -46.89
N ARG A 17 -11.49 14.86 -47.99
CA ARG A 17 -11.03 13.53 -48.32
C ARG A 17 -9.54 13.62 -48.70
N TRP A 18 -8.70 12.70 -48.22
CA TRP A 18 -7.45 12.35 -48.91
C TRP A 18 -7.38 10.83 -49.06
N ARG A 19 -7.09 10.39 -50.29
CA ARG A 19 -7.02 9.00 -50.76
C ARG A 19 -5.57 8.50 -50.71
N ILE A 20 -5.42 7.28 -50.20
CA ILE A 20 -4.68 6.11 -50.74
C ILE A 20 -3.28 6.32 -51.37
N GLY A 21 -2.30 5.57 -50.84
CA GLY A 21 -1.46 4.71 -51.68
C GLY A 21 0.04 4.67 -51.37
N ALA A 22 0.53 3.56 -50.81
CA ALA A 22 1.63 2.73 -51.34
C ALA A 22 2.08 1.71 -50.28
N VAL A 23 1.78 0.43 -50.55
CA VAL A 23 2.34 -0.73 -49.84
C VAL A 23 3.57 -1.17 -50.64
N VAL A 24 4.73 -1.23 -50.00
CA VAL A 24 5.90 -1.95 -50.53
C VAL A 24 6.16 -3.13 -49.62
N ALA A 25 5.78 -4.30 -50.11
CA ALA A 25 6.19 -5.59 -49.58
C ALA A 25 7.62 -5.87 -50.04
N VAL A 26 8.53 -6.15 -49.11
CA VAL A 26 9.83 -6.75 -49.41
C VAL A 26 9.82 -8.14 -48.81
N ALA A 27 9.79 -9.14 -49.70
CA ALA A 27 10.07 -10.53 -49.38
C ALA A 27 11.59 -10.73 -49.41
N ILE A 28 12.17 -11.24 -48.32
CA ILE A 28 13.52 -11.82 -48.33
C ILE A 28 13.41 -13.27 -47.89
N THR A 29 13.86 -14.11 -48.81
CA THR A 29 13.91 -15.57 -48.80
C THR A 29 14.80 -16.13 -47.71
N VAL A 30 14.28 -17.12 -46.99
CA VAL A 30 15.05 -18.00 -46.11
C VAL A 30 15.73 -19.08 -46.97
N THR A 31 17.05 -19.12 -46.92
CA THR A 31 17.84 -20.34 -47.22
C THR A 31 18.78 -20.56 -46.04
N GLY A 32 18.51 -21.61 -45.26
CA GLY A 32 19.37 -22.02 -44.16
C GLY A 32 20.49 -22.94 -44.63
N VAL A 33 21.68 -22.78 -44.05
CA VAL A 33 22.63 -23.86 -43.76
C VAL A 33 23.28 -23.51 -42.41
N GLY A 34 23.12 -24.38 -41.43
CA GLY A 34 23.59 -24.19 -40.06
C GLY A 34 25.06 -24.53 -39.88
N LEU A 35 25.72 -23.76 -39.01
CA LEU A 35 26.77 -24.24 -38.13
C LEU A 35 26.31 -23.93 -36.70
N GLY A 36 26.01 -25.00 -35.97
CA GLY A 36 25.37 -24.94 -34.66
C GLY A 36 26.32 -24.49 -33.55
N VAL A 37 25.82 -23.59 -32.71
CA VAL A 37 25.96 -23.75 -31.26
C VAL A 37 24.55 -24.09 -30.76
N ALA A 38 24.35 -25.33 -30.34
CA ALA A 38 23.15 -25.70 -29.59
C ALA A 38 23.27 -25.07 -28.21
N SER A 39 22.73 -23.87 -28.02
CA SER A 39 22.29 -23.48 -26.68
C SER A 39 21.10 -24.36 -26.36
N ALA A 40 21.26 -25.27 -25.40
CA ALA A 40 20.12 -25.90 -24.76
C ALA A 40 19.16 -24.78 -24.34
N ALA A 41 17.95 -24.78 -24.87
CA ALA A 41 16.90 -23.90 -24.37
C ALA A 41 16.63 -24.33 -22.92
N GLU A 42 17.25 -23.64 -21.97
CA GLU A 42 16.90 -23.78 -20.56
C GLU A 42 15.41 -23.40 -20.45
N GLY A 43 14.58 -24.38 -20.08
CA GLY A 43 13.16 -24.17 -19.91
C GLY A 43 12.92 -23.04 -18.92
N THR A 44 12.11 -22.04 -19.30
CA THR A 44 11.75 -20.99 -18.34
C THR A 44 11.01 -21.64 -17.17
N PRO A 45 11.46 -21.46 -15.92
CA PRO A 45 10.84 -22.10 -14.78
C PRO A 45 9.41 -21.57 -14.60
N THR A 46 8.46 -22.46 -14.36
CA THR A 46 7.04 -22.12 -14.19
C THR A 46 6.48 -22.65 -12.88
N ILE A 47 5.54 -21.92 -12.29
CA ILE A 47 4.78 -22.32 -11.11
C ILE A 47 3.72 -23.34 -11.51
N VAL A 48 3.72 -24.48 -10.81
CA VAL A 48 2.72 -25.54 -10.93
C VAL A 48 2.00 -25.69 -9.60
N CYS A 49 0.67 -25.60 -9.65
CA CYS A 49 -0.20 -25.73 -8.49
C CYS A 49 -1.19 -26.89 -8.66
N PRO A 50 -1.57 -27.59 -7.58
CA PRO A 50 -2.66 -28.55 -7.61
C PRO A 50 -3.95 -27.92 -8.15
N GLN A 51 -4.66 -28.65 -9.01
CA GLN A 51 -5.98 -28.21 -9.47
C GLN A 51 -7.00 -28.35 -8.34
N VAL A 52 -7.85 -27.33 -8.19
CA VAL A 52 -8.95 -27.35 -7.22
C VAL A 52 -10.14 -28.04 -7.87
N LYS A 53 -10.47 -29.25 -7.41
CA LYS A 53 -11.64 -30.00 -7.87
C LYS A 53 -12.73 -29.93 -6.81
N ILE A 54 -13.88 -29.39 -7.17
CA ILE A 54 -15.03 -29.31 -6.26
C ILE A 54 -15.84 -30.59 -6.45
N GLY A 55 -15.69 -31.53 -5.52
CA GLY A 55 -16.33 -32.87 -5.57
C GLY A 55 -17.78 -32.91 -5.07
N VAL A 56 -18.41 -31.75 -4.86
CA VAL A 56 -19.78 -31.63 -4.35
C VAL A 56 -20.62 -30.77 -5.30
N ALA A 57 -21.94 -30.97 -5.27
CA ALA A 57 -22.85 -30.11 -6.02
C ALA A 57 -22.78 -28.66 -5.50
N VAL A 58 -22.51 -27.70 -6.39
CA VAL A 58 -22.46 -26.27 -6.07
C VAL A 58 -23.88 -25.68 -6.18
N PRO A 59 -24.45 -25.13 -5.09
CA PRO A 59 -25.76 -24.48 -5.14
C PRO A 59 -25.79 -23.33 -6.15
N ALA A 60 -26.91 -23.11 -6.84
CA ALA A 60 -27.05 -22.07 -7.86
C ALA A 60 -26.66 -20.67 -7.33
N GLN A 61 -27.00 -20.38 -6.08
CA GLN A 61 -26.70 -19.14 -5.37
C GLN A 61 -25.19 -18.94 -5.13
N ALA A 62 -24.41 -20.02 -5.07
CA ALA A 62 -22.96 -19.97 -4.82
C ALA A 62 -22.13 -19.96 -6.11
N GLN A 63 -22.72 -20.21 -7.28
CA GLN A 63 -21.95 -20.38 -8.53
C GLN A 63 -21.13 -19.15 -8.90
N ALA A 64 -21.69 -17.94 -8.76
CA ALA A 64 -20.98 -16.71 -9.08
C ALA A 64 -19.75 -16.50 -8.16
N ASP A 65 -19.93 -16.69 -6.85
CA ASP A 65 -18.85 -16.56 -5.87
C ASP A 65 -17.77 -17.63 -6.10
N VAL A 66 -18.16 -18.88 -6.33
CA VAL A 66 -17.23 -19.98 -6.61
C VAL A 66 -16.44 -19.70 -7.89
N ASN A 67 -17.10 -19.29 -8.97
CA ASN A 67 -16.44 -18.96 -10.25
C ASN A 67 -15.46 -17.79 -10.10
N SER A 68 -15.85 -16.74 -9.38
CA SER A 68 -14.97 -15.59 -9.12
C SER A 68 -13.72 -16.01 -8.33
N ASN A 69 -13.86 -16.89 -7.35
CA ASN A 69 -12.72 -17.38 -6.58
C ASN A 69 -11.83 -18.34 -7.39
N LEU A 70 -12.39 -19.17 -8.28
CA LEU A 70 -11.61 -19.98 -9.22
C LEU A 70 -10.78 -19.10 -10.18
N GLN A 71 -11.37 -18.05 -10.73
CA GLN A 71 -10.64 -17.06 -11.54
C GLN A 71 -9.54 -16.33 -10.73
N LEU A 72 -9.80 -16.06 -9.45
CA LEU A 72 -8.80 -15.47 -8.56
C LEU A 72 -7.62 -16.42 -8.33
N LEU A 73 -7.84 -17.73 -8.22
CA LEU A 73 -6.77 -18.72 -8.13
C LEU A 73 -5.89 -18.73 -9.38
N ASP A 74 -6.48 -18.63 -10.57
CA ASP A 74 -5.71 -18.54 -11.83
C ASP A 74 -4.88 -17.26 -11.89
N LYS A 75 -5.46 -16.13 -11.46
CA LYS A 75 -4.75 -14.85 -11.38
C LYS A 75 -3.55 -14.92 -10.42
N GLN A 76 -3.71 -15.59 -9.27
CA GLN A 76 -2.61 -15.78 -8.31
C GLN A 76 -1.45 -16.60 -8.90
N ILE A 77 -1.75 -17.63 -9.69
CA ILE A 77 -0.73 -18.41 -10.41
C ILE A 77 -0.01 -17.53 -11.44
N ALA A 78 -0.75 -16.72 -12.21
CA ALA A 78 -0.17 -15.82 -13.19
C ALA A 78 0.75 -14.77 -12.55
N GLU A 79 0.32 -14.16 -11.44
CA GLU A 79 1.14 -13.23 -10.66
C GLU A 79 2.43 -13.89 -10.15
N ALA A 80 2.35 -15.12 -9.64
CA ALA A 80 3.52 -15.86 -9.16
C ALA A 80 4.49 -16.22 -10.31
N ASN A 81 3.98 -16.63 -11.48
CA ASN A 81 4.78 -16.87 -12.67
C ASN A 81 5.50 -15.60 -13.15
N ASN A 82 4.80 -14.46 -13.16
CA ASN A 82 5.40 -13.17 -13.51
C ASN A 82 6.53 -12.80 -12.54
N ARG A 83 6.33 -13.03 -11.24
CA ARG A 83 7.36 -12.80 -10.22
C ARG A 83 8.56 -13.74 -10.40
N LEU A 84 8.31 -15.01 -10.67
CA LEU A 84 9.35 -16.00 -10.95
C LEU A 84 10.20 -15.61 -12.16
N ALA A 85 9.57 -15.22 -13.26
CA ALA A 85 10.26 -14.73 -14.45
C ALA A 85 11.08 -13.46 -14.18
N ALA A 86 10.55 -12.53 -13.39
CA ALA A 86 11.22 -11.28 -13.04
C ALA A 86 12.51 -11.49 -12.21
N THR A 87 12.65 -12.63 -11.51
CA THR A 87 13.87 -12.93 -10.73
C THR A 87 15.11 -13.14 -11.59
N LYS A 88 14.97 -13.52 -12.88
CA LYS A 88 16.09 -13.90 -13.76
C LYS A 88 17.10 -14.88 -13.12
N GLY A 89 16.64 -15.76 -12.22
CA GLY A 89 17.48 -16.69 -11.48
C GLY A 89 18.28 -16.09 -10.31
N GLN A 90 18.11 -14.81 -10.01
CA GLN A 90 18.76 -14.14 -8.88
C GLN A 90 17.92 -14.35 -7.59
N GLY A 91 18.55 -14.92 -6.56
CA GLY A 91 17.94 -15.16 -5.23
C GLY A 91 18.04 -16.60 -4.72
N GLY A 92 18.31 -17.58 -5.59
CA GLY A 92 18.43 -19.00 -5.20
C GLY A 92 17.12 -19.63 -4.70
N ASN A 93 17.16 -20.92 -4.37
CA ASN A 93 15.98 -21.70 -3.98
C ASN A 93 15.25 -21.13 -2.75
N ASN A 94 15.99 -20.56 -1.79
CA ASN A 94 15.42 -19.98 -0.58
C ASN A 94 14.60 -18.71 -0.87
N PHE A 95 14.99 -17.90 -1.85
CA PHE A 95 14.21 -16.73 -2.25
C PHE A 95 12.91 -17.12 -2.94
N VAL A 96 12.96 -18.08 -3.87
CA VAL A 96 11.76 -18.59 -4.55
C VAL A 96 10.78 -19.17 -3.53
N GLN A 97 11.28 -19.94 -2.57
CA GLN A 97 10.45 -20.50 -1.51
C GLN A 97 9.80 -19.41 -0.63
N ASN A 98 10.60 -18.47 -0.12
CA ASN A 98 10.13 -17.51 0.88
C ASN A 98 9.33 -16.36 0.27
N SER A 99 9.68 -15.91 -0.94
CA SER A 99 9.09 -14.71 -1.53
C SER A 99 8.02 -15.03 -2.57
N ILE A 100 8.02 -16.22 -3.17
CA ILE A 100 7.05 -16.59 -4.23
C ILE A 100 6.13 -17.71 -3.76
N LEU A 101 6.66 -18.88 -3.41
CA LEU A 101 5.85 -20.07 -3.11
C LEU A 101 5.11 -19.95 -1.77
N GLY A 102 5.75 -19.39 -0.74
CA GLY A 102 5.12 -19.12 0.56
C GLY A 102 3.88 -18.23 0.44
N PRO A 103 4.03 -16.97 -0.04
CA PRO A 103 2.89 -16.07 -0.21
C PRO A 103 1.82 -16.59 -1.18
N LEU A 104 2.21 -17.36 -2.21
CA LEU A 104 1.25 -18.00 -3.12
C LEU A 104 0.42 -19.07 -2.39
N LYS A 105 1.05 -19.87 -1.53
CA LYS A 105 0.35 -20.87 -0.71
C LYS A 105 -0.72 -20.18 0.14
N ASP A 106 -0.37 -19.14 0.88
CA ASP A 106 -1.30 -18.49 1.82
C ASP A 106 -2.49 -17.84 1.08
N LYS A 107 -2.22 -17.19 -0.06
CA LYS A 107 -3.26 -16.63 -0.93
C LYS A 107 -4.22 -17.71 -1.45
N ARG A 108 -3.68 -18.85 -1.89
CA ARG A 108 -4.49 -19.98 -2.40
C ARG A 108 -5.30 -20.63 -1.29
N VAL A 109 -4.71 -20.89 -0.12
CA VAL A 109 -5.40 -21.43 1.06
C VAL A 109 -6.59 -20.55 1.41
N SER A 110 -6.37 -19.23 1.53
CA SER A 110 -7.43 -18.26 1.82
C SER A 110 -8.55 -18.30 0.78
N THR A 111 -8.19 -18.39 -0.50
CA THR A 111 -9.17 -18.39 -1.61
C THR A 111 -9.97 -19.71 -1.67
N ILE A 112 -9.33 -20.85 -1.41
CA ILE A 112 -10.01 -22.15 -1.34
C ILE A 112 -10.96 -22.19 -0.13
N ASN A 113 -10.54 -21.64 1.02
CA ASN A 113 -11.41 -21.49 2.19
C ASN A 113 -12.65 -20.62 1.88
N ARG A 114 -12.50 -19.57 1.05
CA ARG A 114 -13.65 -18.77 0.56
C ARG A 114 -14.60 -19.58 -0.32
N ILE A 115 -14.08 -20.47 -1.18
CA ILE A 115 -14.92 -21.40 -1.98
C ILE A 115 -15.72 -22.33 -1.06
N GLU A 116 -15.07 -22.93 -0.06
CA GLU A 116 -15.76 -23.79 0.91
C GLU A 116 -16.86 -23.04 1.66
N ILE A 117 -16.57 -21.82 2.13
CA ILE A 117 -17.54 -20.97 2.83
C ILE A 117 -18.71 -20.58 1.91
N ALA A 118 -18.44 -20.21 0.65
CA ALA A 118 -19.47 -19.85 -0.31
C ALA A 118 -20.46 -21.00 -0.55
N ILE A 119 -19.96 -22.23 -0.68
CA ILE A 119 -20.80 -23.43 -0.79
C ILE A 119 -21.51 -23.71 0.55
N GLY A 120 -20.80 -23.60 1.66
CA GLY A 120 -21.29 -23.86 3.03
C GLY A 120 -22.43 -22.95 3.50
N ARG A 121 -22.68 -21.83 2.82
CA ARG A 121 -23.84 -20.95 3.08
C ARG A 121 -25.17 -21.54 2.61
N PHE A 122 -25.13 -22.45 1.63
CA PHE A 122 -26.33 -22.94 0.94
C PHE A 122 -26.39 -24.47 0.84
N ALA A 123 -25.35 -25.17 1.28
CA ALA A 123 -25.26 -26.63 1.35
C ALA A 123 -24.27 -27.03 2.47
N ASN A 124 -24.08 -28.33 2.68
CA ASN A 124 -23.03 -28.81 3.57
C ASN A 124 -21.66 -28.30 3.10
N LYS A 125 -20.92 -27.67 4.01
CA LYS A 125 -19.59 -27.12 3.71
C LYS A 125 -18.64 -28.25 3.28
N PRO A 126 -18.08 -28.23 2.06
CA PRO A 126 -17.07 -29.19 1.66
C PRO A 126 -15.75 -28.90 2.37
N ASN A 127 -14.96 -29.95 2.61
CA ASN A 127 -13.55 -29.82 2.94
C ASN A 127 -12.75 -30.13 1.68
N LEU A 128 -12.21 -29.10 1.03
CA LEU A 128 -11.39 -29.22 -0.17
C LEU A 128 -9.92 -29.49 0.17
N ASN A 129 -9.55 -29.51 1.45
CA ASN A 129 -8.17 -29.62 1.92
C ASN A 129 -7.31 -28.46 1.40
N ALA A 130 -7.73 -27.24 1.77
CA ALA A 130 -7.11 -25.99 1.33
C ALA A 130 -5.59 -25.97 1.58
N GLU A 131 -5.14 -26.52 2.71
CA GLU A 131 -3.71 -26.53 3.08
C GLU A 131 -2.85 -27.35 2.13
N GLN A 132 -3.36 -28.48 1.63
CA GLN A 132 -2.65 -29.28 0.65
C GLN A 132 -2.77 -28.70 -0.76
N LEU A 133 -3.94 -28.19 -1.14
CA LEU A 133 -4.19 -27.60 -2.46
C LEU A 133 -3.53 -26.23 -2.66
N GLY A 134 -3.16 -25.55 -1.58
CA GLY A 134 -2.43 -24.29 -1.60
C GLY A 134 -0.96 -24.47 -1.99
N VAL A 135 -0.35 -25.63 -1.74
CA VAL A 135 1.08 -25.85 -1.99
C VAL A 135 1.38 -25.93 -3.48
N CYS A 136 2.17 -24.99 -3.98
CA CYS A 136 2.65 -24.98 -5.36
C CYS A 136 4.16 -25.26 -5.41
N THR A 137 4.66 -25.62 -6.60
CA THR A 137 6.06 -25.94 -6.87
C THR A 137 6.56 -25.22 -8.12
N VAL A 138 7.88 -25.20 -8.33
CA VAL A 138 8.49 -24.75 -9.59
C VAL A 138 8.84 -25.97 -10.44
N SER A 139 8.38 -25.99 -11.69
CA SER A 139 8.84 -26.91 -12.72
C SER A 139 9.93 -26.25 -13.55
N GLN A 140 11.05 -26.94 -13.76
CA GLN A 140 12.16 -26.50 -14.63
C GLN A 140 12.09 -27.10 -16.05
N ASN A 141 11.10 -27.95 -16.34
CA ASN A 141 10.93 -28.59 -17.65
C ASN A 141 9.63 -28.10 -18.29
N GLY A 142 9.76 -27.39 -19.41
CA GLY A 142 8.67 -26.73 -20.14
C GLY A 142 7.73 -27.67 -20.91
N ASN A 143 7.10 -28.63 -20.24
CA ASN A 143 6.00 -29.40 -20.80
C ASN A 143 4.75 -29.29 -19.90
N GLY A 144 3.89 -28.32 -20.21
CA GLY A 144 2.58 -28.18 -19.57
C GLY A 144 1.78 -27.04 -20.20
N ASN A 145 0.87 -27.38 -21.11
CA ASN A 145 -0.03 -26.45 -21.80
C ASN A 145 -0.89 -25.64 -20.81
N ALA A 146 -0.64 -24.33 -20.74
CA ALA A 146 -1.67 -23.32 -20.58
C ALA A 146 -1.13 -21.99 -21.12
N GLN A 147 -1.70 -21.53 -22.23
CA GLN A 147 -1.51 -20.19 -22.76
C GLN A 147 -2.27 -19.18 -21.88
N PRO A 148 -1.63 -18.12 -21.37
CA PRO A 148 -2.33 -16.90 -21.04
C PRO A 148 -2.18 -15.92 -22.21
N VAL A 149 -3.33 -15.40 -22.65
CA VAL A 149 -3.44 -14.27 -23.56
C VAL A 149 -2.60 -13.12 -23.03
N ALA A 150 -1.71 -12.59 -23.88
CA ALA A 150 -0.92 -11.41 -23.58
C ALA A 150 -1.84 -10.18 -23.48
N THR A 151 -2.12 -9.76 -22.26
CA THR A 151 -2.34 -8.34 -21.97
C THR A 151 -1.04 -7.79 -21.42
N THR A 152 -0.29 -7.07 -22.25
CA THR A 152 0.83 -6.23 -21.82
C THR A 152 0.29 -5.08 -20.97
N ALA A 153 0.01 -5.37 -19.70
CA ALA A 153 0.05 -4.37 -18.66
C ALA A 153 1.50 -4.31 -18.13
N PRO A 154 2.07 -3.12 -17.89
CA PRO A 154 3.36 -3.03 -17.23
C PRO A 154 3.31 -3.79 -15.90
N ALA A 155 4.37 -4.52 -15.56
CA ALA A 155 4.50 -5.14 -14.24
C ALA A 155 4.23 -4.08 -13.17
N ALA A 156 3.25 -4.32 -12.30
CA ALA A 156 3.03 -3.46 -11.15
C ALA A 156 4.30 -3.50 -10.29
N ALA A 157 4.93 -2.35 -10.08
CA ALA A 157 6.03 -2.23 -9.14
C ALA A 157 5.56 -2.75 -7.78
N VAL A 158 6.34 -3.62 -7.14
CA VAL A 158 6.11 -3.96 -5.72
C VAL A 158 6.25 -2.64 -4.95
N PRO A 159 5.18 -2.15 -4.28
CA PRO A 159 5.26 -0.89 -3.55
C PRO A 159 6.41 -0.93 -2.53
N GLY A 160 7.24 0.13 -2.53
CA GLY A 160 8.42 0.26 -1.67
C GLY A 160 9.54 -0.76 -1.86
N ALA A 161 9.60 -1.46 -3.00
CA ALA A 161 10.82 -2.18 -3.38
C ALA A 161 12.05 -1.26 -3.29
N ASN A 162 13.10 -1.73 -2.62
CA ASN A 162 14.35 -1.00 -2.34
C ASN A 162 14.28 0.10 -1.24
N LEU A 163 13.16 0.23 -0.51
CA LEU A 163 13.07 1.16 0.63
C LEU A 163 13.44 0.56 1.98
N GLY A 164 13.81 -0.73 2.02
CA GLY A 164 14.19 -1.39 3.28
C GLY A 164 13.04 -1.44 4.28
N ILE A 165 11.85 -1.85 3.82
CA ILE A 165 10.69 -2.06 4.70
C ILE A 165 10.98 -3.22 5.65
N LEU A 166 10.52 -3.11 6.89
CA LEU A 166 10.65 -4.16 7.90
C LEU A 166 9.67 -5.31 7.62
N THR A 167 8.42 -4.94 7.38
CA THR A 167 7.33 -5.86 7.03
C THR A 167 6.14 -5.06 6.50
N ASN A 168 5.26 -5.71 5.77
CA ASN A 168 3.95 -5.21 5.35
C ASN A 168 2.81 -6.15 5.77
N SER A 169 3.11 -7.14 6.61
CA SER A 169 2.17 -8.15 7.11
C SER A 169 2.55 -8.60 8.52
N CYS A 170 1.72 -9.47 9.10
CA CYS A 170 1.99 -10.10 10.39
C CYS A 170 2.83 -11.38 10.31
N ASP A 171 3.26 -11.81 9.10
CA ASP A 171 3.86 -13.13 8.90
C ASP A 171 5.19 -13.30 9.66
N THR A 172 5.90 -12.20 9.88
CA THR A 172 7.16 -12.16 10.63
C THR A 172 6.99 -11.71 12.07
N SER A 173 5.76 -11.37 12.50
CA SER A 173 5.50 -10.95 13.87
C SER A 173 5.58 -12.14 14.83
N LYS A 174 6.08 -11.88 16.04
CA LYS A 174 6.09 -12.85 17.13
C LYS A 174 4.91 -12.66 18.08
N LEU A 175 4.06 -11.66 17.84
CA LEU A 175 2.89 -11.39 18.65
C LEU A 175 1.74 -12.31 18.26
N LEU A 176 0.81 -12.51 19.17
CA LEU A 176 -0.42 -13.22 18.87
C LEU A 176 -1.23 -12.44 17.82
N ALA A 177 -1.94 -13.15 16.95
CA ALA A 177 -2.90 -12.54 16.05
C ALA A 177 -3.97 -11.77 16.84
N HIS A 178 -4.33 -10.59 16.35
CA HIS A 178 -5.40 -9.80 16.93
C HIS A 178 -6.75 -10.49 16.70
N ASP A 179 -7.56 -10.57 17.75
CA ASP A 179 -8.84 -11.31 17.78
C ASP A 179 -10.08 -10.42 17.64
N GLY A 180 -9.87 -9.12 17.45
CA GLY A 180 -10.94 -8.12 17.32
C GLY A 180 -11.35 -7.47 18.64
N PHE A 181 -10.75 -7.88 19.77
CA PHE A 181 -10.97 -7.26 21.07
C PHE A 181 -9.84 -6.28 21.42
N GLN A 182 -10.12 -5.35 22.35
CA GLN A 182 -9.19 -4.32 22.80
C GLN A 182 -8.06 -4.96 23.64
N LYS A 183 -7.09 -5.58 22.95
CA LYS A 183 -5.94 -6.28 23.52
C LYS A 183 -4.69 -5.85 22.76
N GLY A 184 -3.72 -5.29 23.48
CA GLY A 184 -2.45 -4.92 22.91
C GLY A 184 -1.49 -6.11 22.87
N ASP A 185 -0.26 -5.85 22.45
CA ASP A 185 0.75 -6.86 22.16
C ASP A 185 0.18 -7.93 21.21
N ARG A 186 -0.45 -7.45 20.13
CA ARG A 186 -1.09 -8.24 19.07
C ARG A 186 -0.68 -7.73 17.70
N CYS A 187 -0.75 -8.59 16.68
CA CYS A 187 -0.58 -8.19 15.29
C CYS A 187 -1.90 -8.24 14.51
N VAL A 188 -2.22 -7.14 13.82
CA VAL A 188 -3.45 -6.95 13.04
C VAL A 188 -3.14 -7.20 11.56
N SER A 189 -3.71 -8.29 11.03
CA SER A 189 -3.37 -8.84 9.70
C SER A 189 -3.89 -8.06 8.50
N THR A 190 -4.74 -7.04 8.70
CA THR A 190 -5.21 -6.13 7.63
C THR A 190 -4.13 -5.14 7.21
N GLU A 191 -2.87 -5.58 7.13
CA GLU A 191 -1.68 -4.77 6.82
C GLU A 191 -1.45 -3.62 7.84
N PHE A 192 -2.11 -3.70 9.00
CA PHE A 192 -2.01 -2.69 10.05
C PHE A 192 -0.75 -2.91 10.91
N GLY A 193 -0.39 -4.16 11.19
CA GLY A 193 0.82 -4.52 11.92
C GLY A 193 0.61 -4.63 13.42
N GLU A 194 1.69 -4.44 14.17
CA GLU A 194 1.74 -4.68 15.60
C GLU A 194 1.17 -3.50 16.40
N VAL A 195 0.39 -3.83 17.44
CA VAL A 195 -0.26 -2.91 18.37
C VAL A 195 0.35 -3.10 19.75
N ALA A 196 0.80 -2.02 20.37
CA ALA A 196 1.37 -2.03 21.71
C ALA A 196 0.29 -2.29 22.77
N SER A 197 0.69 -2.76 23.95
CA SER A 197 -0.16 -2.69 25.14
C SER A 197 -0.46 -1.24 25.55
N ALA A 198 -1.58 -1.03 26.24
CA ALA A 198 -2.05 0.28 26.66
C ALA A 198 -1.01 1.10 27.46
N ALA A 199 -0.15 0.42 28.24
CA ALA A 199 0.93 1.06 28.99
C ALA A 199 2.10 1.54 28.10
N ASN A 200 2.22 0.94 26.92
CA ASN A 200 3.26 1.19 25.92
C ASN A 200 2.74 1.97 24.71
N ASP A 201 1.48 2.41 24.70
CA ASP A 201 0.95 3.27 23.64
C ASP A 201 1.75 4.57 23.55
N ALA A 202 2.01 5.00 22.33
CA ALA A 202 2.68 6.27 22.06
C ALA A 202 1.83 7.44 22.56
N SER A 203 2.47 8.46 23.10
CA SER A 203 1.82 9.74 23.40
C SER A 203 2.68 10.92 22.98
N LEU A 204 2.03 12.06 22.75
CA LEU A 204 2.65 13.27 22.23
C LEU A 204 1.98 14.50 22.84
N LEU A 205 2.77 15.53 23.13
CA LEU A 205 2.30 16.81 23.68
C LEU A 205 3.13 17.98 23.13
N ILE A 206 2.49 19.07 22.70
CA ILE A 206 3.17 20.33 22.42
C ILE A 206 3.35 21.07 23.75
N THR A 207 4.56 21.02 24.31
CA THR A 207 4.87 21.56 25.63
C THR A 207 5.18 23.06 25.63
N GLN A 208 5.56 23.61 24.47
CA GLN A 208 5.81 25.05 24.32
C GLN A 208 5.37 25.52 22.94
N SER A 209 4.59 26.60 22.91
CA SER A 209 4.25 27.34 21.70
C SER A 209 4.11 28.84 21.98
N PRO A 210 4.53 29.73 21.07
CA PRO A 210 4.31 31.15 21.23
C PRO A 210 2.83 31.48 21.02
N PRO A 211 2.21 32.33 21.88
CA PRO A 211 0.82 32.73 21.68
C PRO A 211 0.64 33.68 20.48
N VAL A 212 1.71 34.39 20.10
CA VAL A 212 1.72 35.39 19.02
C VAL A 212 3.04 35.30 18.26
N VAL A 213 2.98 35.36 16.94
CA VAL A 213 4.16 35.43 16.04
C VAL A 213 3.92 36.50 14.97
N LYS A 214 4.99 37.04 14.39
CA LYS A 214 4.90 37.94 13.24
C LYS A 214 4.89 37.16 11.91
N VAL A 215 4.24 37.70 10.90
CA VAL A 215 4.27 37.17 9.53
C VAL A 215 5.72 36.96 9.07
N ASN A 216 6.00 35.83 8.42
CA ASN A 216 7.31 35.44 7.89
C ASN A 216 8.47 35.52 8.90
N THR A 217 8.18 35.42 10.21
CA THR A 217 9.20 35.44 11.26
C THR A 217 9.37 34.03 11.84
N PRO A 218 10.62 33.52 11.94
CA PRO A 218 10.88 32.21 12.54
C PRO A 218 10.43 32.13 14.00
N PHE A 219 9.97 30.95 14.41
CA PHE A 219 9.65 30.63 15.80
C PHE A 219 9.82 29.14 16.07
N THR A 220 9.72 28.74 17.34
CA THR A 220 9.87 27.35 17.75
C THR A 220 8.62 26.78 18.41
N LEU A 221 8.45 25.47 18.26
CA LEU A 221 7.57 24.65 19.09
C LEU A 221 8.43 23.63 19.83
N LYS A 222 8.06 23.28 21.06
CA LYS A 222 8.61 22.10 21.73
C LYS A 222 7.57 21.00 21.75
N VAL A 223 7.96 19.83 21.26
CA VAL A 223 7.10 18.65 21.16
C VAL A 223 7.72 17.56 22.01
N SER A 224 6.98 17.07 23.00
CA SER A 224 7.38 15.92 23.79
C SER A 224 6.72 14.65 23.26
N THR A 225 7.49 13.57 23.16
CA THR A 225 7.00 12.23 22.79
C THR A 225 7.34 11.22 23.88
N ARG A 226 6.49 10.22 24.11
CA ARG A 226 6.74 9.08 24.99
C ARG A 226 6.34 7.80 24.26
N ASN A 227 7.03 6.69 24.53
CA ASN A 227 6.77 5.38 23.95
C ASN A 227 6.83 5.38 22.41
N LEU A 228 7.76 6.14 21.86
CA LEU A 228 7.95 6.27 20.41
C LEU A 228 9.44 6.25 20.10
N ILE A 229 9.87 5.26 19.30
CA ILE A 229 11.21 5.20 18.73
C ILE A 229 11.13 5.87 17.36
N ARG A 230 11.85 6.97 17.16
CA ARG A 230 11.74 7.83 15.97
C ARG A 230 12.78 7.48 14.92
N ASP A 231 12.73 6.25 14.43
CA ASP A 231 13.72 5.68 13.51
C ASP A 231 13.12 5.06 12.24
N ARG A 232 11.81 5.23 12.02
CA ARG A 232 11.11 4.72 10.83
C ARG A 232 10.35 5.84 10.14
N PHE A 233 10.91 6.32 9.03
CA PHE A 233 10.25 7.20 8.08
C PHE A 233 10.64 6.81 6.65
N LEU A 234 9.75 6.10 5.96
CA LEU A 234 9.95 5.74 4.56
C LEU A 234 9.45 6.87 3.66
N ALA A 235 10.36 7.52 2.91
CA ALA A 235 10.02 8.71 2.14
C ALA A 235 8.78 8.49 1.23
N ALA A 236 7.69 9.23 1.51
CA ALA A 236 6.44 9.12 0.79
C ALA A 236 6.60 9.37 -0.73
N GLY A 237 7.44 10.33 -1.12
CA GLY A 237 7.73 10.64 -2.52
C GLY A 237 8.48 9.52 -3.27
N ALA A 238 9.10 8.58 -2.55
CA ALA A 238 9.72 7.39 -3.12
C ALA A 238 8.77 6.17 -3.12
N GLY A 239 7.50 6.37 -2.76
CA GLY A 239 6.52 5.29 -2.64
C GLY A 239 6.56 4.53 -1.31
N GLY A 240 7.14 5.13 -0.25
CA GLY A 240 7.16 4.53 1.09
C GLY A 240 5.86 4.68 1.89
N TYR A 241 4.90 5.46 1.37
CA TYR A 241 3.66 5.76 2.06
C TYR A 241 2.75 4.52 2.13
N TYR A 242 2.33 4.13 3.35
CA TYR A 242 1.54 2.93 3.65
C TYR A 242 2.13 1.57 3.25
N VAL A 243 3.41 1.51 2.86
CA VAL A 243 4.01 0.23 2.44
C VAL A 243 4.47 -0.60 3.63
N GLU A 244 4.97 0.03 4.69
CA GLU A 244 5.40 -0.67 5.90
C GLU A 244 4.25 -0.71 6.92
N SER A 245 4.03 -1.86 7.57
CA SER A 245 3.09 -1.99 8.68
C SER A 245 3.69 -1.48 9.99
N SER A 246 2.86 -1.25 11.01
CA SER A 246 3.35 -0.93 12.37
C SER A 246 4.22 -2.06 12.90
N VAL A 247 5.35 -1.72 13.52
CA VAL A 247 6.28 -2.66 14.16
C VAL A 247 6.65 -2.13 15.53
N LEU A 248 6.71 -3.02 16.52
CA LEU A 248 7.18 -2.72 17.85
C LEU A 248 8.65 -3.11 18.02
N GLN A 249 9.33 -2.37 18.89
CA GLN A 249 10.60 -2.79 19.47
C GLN A 249 10.53 -2.57 20.96
N ASN A 250 10.81 -3.63 21.72
CA ASN A 250 10.70 -3.64 23.19
C ASN A 250 9.30 -3.21 23.69
N GLY A 251 8.26 -3.57 22.92
CA GLY A 251 6.85 -3.32 23.21
C GLY A 251 6.34 -1.92 22.85
N ILE A 252 7.19 -1.02 22.32
CA ILE A 252 6.78 0.33 21.90
C ILE A 252 6.93 0.52 20.40
N VAL A 253 6.16 1.45 19.84
CA VAL A 253 6.08 1.69 18.39
C VAL A 253 7.38 2.28 17.85
N ARG A 254 7.81 1.76 16.69
CA ARG A 254 8.82 2.38 15.83
C ARG A 254 8.14 3.22 14.76
N GLY A 255 8.63 4.44 14.55
CA GLY A 255 7.94 5.43 13.76
C GLY A 255 8.70 6.75 13.64
N HIS A 256 7.93 7.83 13.59
CA HIS A 256 8.35 9.23 13.49
C HIS A 256 7.23 10.10 14.08
N PHE A 257 7.34 11.42 13.99
CA PHE A 257 6.17 12.28 14.16
C PHE A 257 6.20 13.44 13.16
N HIS A 258 5.03 13.99 12.88
CA HIS A 258 4.86 15.14 12.02
C HIS A 258 4.56 16.39 12.86
N THR A 259 4.95 17.55 12.35
CA THR A 259 4.46 18.84 12.83
C THR A 259 4.08 19.69 11.63
N ALA A 260 2.88 20.24 11.65
CA ALA A 260 2.35 21.07 10.58
C ALA A 260 1.64 22.29 11.12
N CYS A 261 1.78 23.42 10.45
CA CYS A 261 1.01 24.64 10.75
C CYS A 261 0.20 25.06 9.53
N ARG A 262 -1.08 25.34 9.73
CA ARG A 262 -1.97 25.88 8.69
C ARG A 262 -2.66 27.14 9.17
N MET A 263 -2.98 28.02 8.23
CA MET A 263 -3.81 29.19 8.49
C MET A 263 -5.28 28.78 8.50
N LEU A 264 -6.02 29.19 9.53
CA LEU A 264 -7.45 28.92 9.63
C LEU A 264 -8.25 30.04 8.99
N SER A 265 -9.13 29.69 8.04
CA SER A 265 -10.14 30.61 7.50
C SER A 265 -11.27 30.88 8.50
N SER A 266 -11.51 29.94 9.43
CA SER A 266 -12.49 30.04 10.49
C SER A 266 -12.08 29.20 11.69
N THR A 267 -12.46 29.62 12.90
CA THR A 267 -12.28 28.86 14.14
C THR A 267 -13.53 28.08 14.54
N LYS A 268 -14.59 28.11 13.72
CA LYS A 268 -15.92 27.55 14.01
C LYS A 268 -16.32 26.37 13.12
N VAL A 269 -15.57 26.12 12.05
CA VAL A 269 -15.85 25.02 11.10
C VAL A 269 -14.57 24.27 10.79
N ALA A 270 -14.71 23.01 10.36
CA ALA A 270 -13.58 22.23 9.88
C ALA A 270 -12.96 22.91 8.65
N PRO A 271 -11.63 23.11 8.63
CA PRO A 271 -10.93 23.68 7.48
C PRO A 271 -10.89 22.69 6.31
N ASP A 272 -10.83 23.23 5.08
CA ASP A 272 -10.58 22.46 3.86
C ASP A 272 -9.25 21.71 3.96
N PRO A 273 -9.23 20.37 3.73
CA PRO A 273 -8.00 19.59 3.79
C PRO A 273 -7.10 19.72 2.54
N ALA A 274 -7.59 20.27 1.42
CA ALA A 274 -6.86 20.24 0.15
C ALA A 274 -5.55 21.07 0.11
N PRO A 275 -5.49 22.28 0.69
CA PRO A 275 -4.25 23.07 0.68
C PRO A 275 -3.13 22.42 1.51
N VAL A 276 -1.91 22.42 0.96
CA VAL A 276 -0.70 22.08 1.74
C VAL A 276 -0.57 23.05 2.91
N PRO A 277 -0.24 22.58 4.13
CA PRO A 277 -0.03 23.46 5.27
C PRO A 277 1.08 24.48 4.98
N ALA A 278 0.99 25.65 5.64
CA ALA A 278 2.00 26.70 5.55
C ALA A 278 3.38 26.26 6.05
N PHE A 279 3.43 25.24 6.90
CA PHE A 279 4.65 24.60 7.36
C PHE A 279 4.39 23.10 7.56
N PHE A 280 5.36 22.26 7.22
CA PHE A 280 5.35 20.83 7.51
C PHE A 280 6.78 20.34 7.73
N VAL A 281 6.96 19.46 8.72
CA VAL A 281 8.17 18.67 8.91
C VAL A 281 7.83 17.29 9.45
N ALA A 282 8.60 16.28 9.04
CA ALA A 282 8.64 14.96 9.65
C ALA A 282 9.93 14.80 10.45
N THR A 283 9.82 14.30 11.68
CA THR A 283 10.95 14.11 12.59
C THR A 283 11.25 12.62 12.73
N GLU A 284 12.37 12.20 12.12
CA GLU A 284 13.00 10.89 12.27
C GLU A 284 14.49 11.13 12.57
N ASP A 285 14.79 11.27 13.85
CA ASP A 285 16.12 11.67 14.36
C ASP A 285 16.88 10.49 14.97
N LYS A 286 16.34 9.27 14.84
CA LYS A 286 16.86 8.02 15.42
C LYS A 286 16.97 8.06 16.95
N GLN A 287 16.15 8.89 17.58
CA GLN A 287 16.07 9.03 19.05
C GLN A 287 14.69 8.59 19.55
N GLY A 288 14.37 8.92 20.81
CA GLY A 288 13.14 8.50 21.47
C GLY A 288 13.23 7.13 22.15
N GLY A 289 12.13 6.70 22.75
CA GLY A 289 12.06 5.49 23.55
C GLY A 289 10.88 5.52 24.52
N LYS A 290 10.99 4.77 25.63
CA LYS A 290 9.93 4.68 26.65
C LYS A 290 9.78 5.94 27.49
N ALA A 291 10.89 6.60 27.83
CA ALA A 291 10.86 7.84 28.60
C ALA A 291 10.35 9.01 27.74
N PRO A 292 9.74 10.04 28.34
CA PRO A 292 9.51 11.30 27.65
C PRO A 292 10.81 11.87 27.11
N ASP A 293 10.73 12.32 25.87
CA ASP A 293 11.79 13.05 25.19
C ASP A 293 11.19 14.33 24.58
N THR A 294 12.00 15.35 24.29
CA THR A 294 11.54 16.65 23.75
C THR A 294 12.36 17.08 22.55
N VAL A 295 11.67 17.35 21.45
CA VAL A 295 12.25 17.87 20.21
C VAL A 295 11.84 19.33 20.02
N THR A 296 12.79 20.16 19.58
CA THR A 296 12.51 21.55 19.18
C THR A 296 12.26 21.61 17.68
N ILE A 297 11.06 22.01 17.30
CA ILE A 297 10.67 22.21 15.91
C ILE A 297 10.91 23.66 15.52
N GLN A 298 11.65 23.85 14.42
CA GLN A 298 11.95 25.16 13.85
C GLN A 298 10.93 25.47 12.76
N VAL A 299 10.08 26.46 12.98
CA VAL A 299 9.13 26.94 11.97
C VAL A 299 9.73 28.19 11.34
N ALA A 300 9.95 28.16 10.02
CA ALA A 300 10.59 29.26 9.30
C ALA A 300 9.76 30.56 9.29
N GLY A 301 8.44 30.44 9.46
CA GLY A 301 7.49 31.55 9.50
C GLY A 301 6.14 31.13 8.95
N LEU A 302 5.15 32.01 9.08
CA LEU A 302 3.79 31.81 8.53
C LEU A 302 3.42 32.97 7.61
N PRO A 303 2.73 32.70 6.48
CA PRO A 303 2.69 33.61 5.34
C PRO A 303 1.72 34.78 5.50
N THR A 304 0.70 34.66 6.35
CA THR A 304 -0.39 35.64 6.45
C THR A 304 -0.80 35.87 7.89
N SER A 305 -1.23 37.09 8.21
CA SER A 305 -1.84 37.40 9.51
C SER A 305 -3.14 36.62 9.72
N GLY A 306 -3.46 36.27 10.96
CA GLY A 306 -4.69 35.55 11.30
C GLY A 306 -4.49 34.56 12.44
N THR A 307 -5.35 33.54 12.53
CA THR A 307 -5.16 32.41 13.45
C THR A 307 -4.52 31.25 12.71
N ALA A 308 -3.39 30.76 13.21
CA ALA A 308 -2.81 29.52 12.75
C ALA A 308 -3.12 28.39 13.73
N GLN A 309 -3.31 27.19 13.21
CA GLN A 309 -3.30 25.94 13.97
C GLN A 309 -2.00 25.21 13.66
N CYS A 310 -1.20 24.97 14.69
CA CYS A 310 -0.04 24.09 14.61
C CYS A 310 -0.38 22.79 15.34
N ALA A 311 -0.30 21.67 14.63
CA ALA A 311 -0.57 20.35 15.16
C ALA A 311 0.66 19.46 15.02
N SER A 312 0.84 18.56 15.98
CA SER A 312 1.86 17.54 15.97
C SER A 312 1.22 16.18 16.24
N TRP A 313 1.65 15.15 15.52
CA TRP A 313 1.11 13.80 15.68
C TRP A 313 2.16 12.75 15.36
N ALA A 314 2.18 11.67 16.13
CA ALA A 314 3.05 10.54 15.85
C ALA A 314 2.60 9.82 14.58
N GLY A 315 3.56 9.19 13.90
CA GLY A 315 3.36 8.27 12.79
C GLY A 315 4.04 6.95 13.11
N ASP A 316 3.36 5.82 12.94
CA ASP A 316 4.03 4.52 12.86
C ASP A 316 4.80 4.39 11.53
N GLY A 317 5.46 3.25 11.28
CA GLY A 317 6.17 2.98 10.01
C GLY A 317 5.30 3.14 8.75
N SER A 318 3.96 3.08 8.89
CA SER A 318 3.00 3.27 7.81
C SER A 318 2.57 4.73 7.59
N HIS A 319 3.00 5.68 8.44
CA HIS A 319 2.55 7.07 8.51
C HIS A 319 1.13 7.30 9.07
N ARG A 320 0.52 6.28 9.68
CA ARG A 320 -0.73 6.47 10.42
C ARG A 320 -0.42 6.86 11.85
N ILE A 321 -1.35 7.56 12.51
CA ILE A 321 -1.26 7.71 13.96
C ILE A 321 -1.15 6.30 14.56
N PRO A 322 -0.15 6.03 15.41
CA PRO A 322 0.04 4.71 16.00
C PRO A 322 -1.26 4.17 16.58
N MET A 323 -1.53 2.91 16.26
CA MET A 323 -2.69 2.21 16.79
C MET A 323 -2.61 2.14 18.32
N MET A 324 -3.77 2.25 18.95
CA MET A 324 -3.92 2.14 20.41
C MET A 324 -4.61 0.82 20.75
N GLU A 325 -4.36 0.29 21.94
CA GLU A 325 -5.04 -0.91 22.43
C GLU A 325 -6.56 -0.69 22.56
N ARG A 326 -6.98 0.49 23.03
CA ARG A 326 -8.36 0.81 23.38
C ARG A 326 -8.87 2.05 22.66
N ALA A 327 -10.17 2.05 22.40
CA ALA A 327 -10.85 3.15 21.72
C ALA A 327 -10.95 4.42 22.58
N ASN A 328 -10.87 4.30 23.91
CA ASN A 328 -11.00 5.41 24.86
C ASN A 328 -9.65 5.99 25.31
N GLN A 329 -8.60 5.82 24.51
CA GLN A 329 -7.28 6.42 24.75
C GLN A 329 -7.10 7.68 23.91
N THR A 330 -6.34 8.62 24.46
CA THR A 330 -5.94 9.81 23.71
C THR A 330 -4.83 9.42 22.74
N PRO A 331 -4.99 9.66 21.42
CA PRO A 331 -3.94 9.38 20.46
C PRO A 331 -2.71 10.25 20.71
N ALA A 332 -1.56 9.83 20.18
CA ALA A 332 -0.35 10.63 20.13
C ALA A 332 -0.50 11.83 19.16
N PHE A 333 -1.31 12.80 19.56
CA PHE A 333 -1.69 13.98 18.81
C PHE A 333 -1.87 15.16 19.76
N ASP A 334 -1.43 16.34 19.35
CA ASP A 334 -1.76 17.59 20.03
C ASP A 334 -1.81 18.76 19.03
N ALA A 335 -2.56 19.80 19.36
CA ALA A 335 -2.67 20.99 18.53
C ALA A 335 -2.85 22.27 19.34
N VAL A 336 -2.10 23.30 18.97
CA VAL A 336 -2.18 24.64 19.53
C VAL A 336 -2.69 25.63 18.49
N LYS A 337 -3.29 26.72 18.96
CA LYS A 337 -3.65 27.88 18.13
C LYS A 337 -2.77 29.05 18.52
N LEU A 338 -2.24 29.74 17.52
CA LEU A 338 -1.43 30.94 17.71
C LEU A 338 -1.94 32.06 16.80
N ARG A 339 -1.68 33.31 17.22
CA ARG A 339 -2.07 34.51 16.47
C ARG A 339 -0.88 35.00 15.65
N VAL A 340 -1.05 35.08 14.33
CA VAL A 340 -0.07 35.66 13.41
C VAL A 340 -0.44 37.12 13.18
N VAL A 341 0.49 38.03 13.47
CA VAL A 341 0.32 39.49 13.31
C VAL A 341 1.28 40.04 12.27
N ASN A 342 0.96 41.21 11.73
CA ASN A 342 1.88 41.95 10.86
C ASN A 342 3.11 42.45 11.65
#